data_AF-A0A1F9NMQ0-F1
#
_entry.id   AF-A0A1F9NMQ0-F1
#
_cell.length_a   1.000
_cell.length_b   1.000
_cell.length_c   1.000
_cell.angle_alpha   90.00
_cell.angle_beta   90.00
_cell.angle_gamma   90.00
#
_symmetry.space_group_name_H-M   'P 1'
#
loop_
_entity.id
_entity.type
_entity.pdbx_description
1 polymer ?
#
loop_
_entity_poly.entity_id
_entity_poly.type
_entity_poly.pdbx_seq_one_letter_code
_entity_poly.pdbx_strand_id
1 'polypeptide(L)'
;MVHRTRRWLIWLLMLAMFLSGMGIGIGGTLIVVRNRILDAFHHPEKAPKQIADRLRNKLSLTEAQASRVEAILQAHQVELRKIRRVAQPQVEAQLDQVEQEIDQMLDAGQQAKWHEMMSSLREVWIPTRPE
;
A
#
# COMPACT_ATOMS: atom_id res chain seq x y z
N MET A 1 37.67 0.28 38.81
CA MET A 1 37.37 0.21 37.37
C MET A 1 35.87 0.01 37.10
N VAL A 2 35.00 0.95 37.52
CA VAL A 2 33.52 0.76 37.46
C VAL A 2 32.82 1.77 36.51
N HIS A 3 33.53 2.77 35.98
CA HIS A 3 32.92 3.80 35.11
C HIS A 3 32.74 3.41 33.64
N ARG A 4 33.38 2.34 33.16
CA ARG A 4 33.37 1.94 31.73
C ARG A 4 32.12 1.17 31.33
N THR A 5 31.55 0.38 32.24
CA THR A 5 30.34 -0.42 32.00
C THR A 5 29.07 0.43 31.97
N ARG A 6 29.00 1.50 32.77
CA ARG A 6 27.84 2.40 32.83
C ARG A 6 27.67 3.26 31.58
N ARG A 7 28.77 3.62 30.90
CA ARG A 7 28.75 4.43 29.67
C ARG A 7 28.18 3.64 28.49
N TRP A 8 28.49 2.35 28.37
CA TRP A 8 27.99 1.50 27.29
C TRP A 8 26.47 1.27 27.39
N LEU A 9 25.96 1.13 28.62
CA LEU A 9 24.52 1.09 28.91
C LEU A 9 23.78 2.36 28.48
N ILE A 10 24.39 3.54 28.64
CA ILE A 10 23.81 4.82 28.19
C ILE A 10 23.74 4.88 26.66
N TRP A 11 24.79 4.44 25.97
CA TRP A 11 24.78 4.36 24.50
C TRP A 11 23.72 3.38 23.98
N LEU A 12 23.53 2.25 24.65
CA LEU A 12 22.51 1.24 24.30
C LEU A 12 21.09 1.79 24.50
N LEU A 13 20.85 2.53 25.59
CA LEU A 13 19.58 3.22 25.83
C LEU A 13 19.30 4.32 24.80
N MET A 14 20.31 5.11 24.43
CA MET A 14 20.17 6.13 23.38
C MET A 14 19.89 5.51 22.01
N LEU A 15 20.56 4.40 21.67
CA LEU A 15 20.30 3.66 20.44
C LEU A 15 18.88 3.07 20.43
N ALA A 16 18.40 2.54 21.55
CA ALA A 16 17.04 2.02 21.69
C ALA A 16 15.97 3.12 21.52
N MET A 17 16.18 4.31 22.10
CA MET A 17 15.31 5.48 21.88
C MET A 17 15.35 5.99 20.43
N PHE A 18 16.53 5.95 19.80
CA PHE A 18 16.67 6.38 18.42
C PHE A 18 15.99 5.40 17.45
N LEU A 19 16.14 4.09 17.68
CA LEU A 19 15.48 3.05 16.91
C LEU A 19 13.96 3.07 17.09
N SER A 20 13.46 3.35 18.30
CA SER A 20 12.01 3.49 18.52
C SER A 20 11.44 4.72 17.82
N GLY A 21 12.15 5.85 17.83
CA GLY A 21 11.78 7.05 17.07
C GLY A 21 11.84 6.84 15.54
N MET A 22 12.83 6.10 15.05
CA MET A 22 12.97 5.81 13.62
C MET A 22 11.88 4.86 13.12
N GLY A 23 11.46 3.89 13.94
CA GLY A 23 10.29 3.04 13.66
C GLY A 23 8.99 3.83 13.54
N ILE A 24 8.80 4.85 14.39
CA ILE A 24 7.62 5.73 14.33
C ILE A 24 7.66 6.64 13.10
N GLY A 25 8.82 7.16 12.72
CA GLY A 25 8.98 8.03 11.53
C GLY A 25 8.79 7.29 10.19
N ILE A 26 9.38 6.09 10.08
CA ILE A 26 9.19 5.21 8.91
C ILE A 26 7.75 4.70 8.88
N GLY A 27 7.22 4.24 10.02
CA GLY A 27 5.84 3.77 10.14
C GLY A 27 4.82 4.84 9.79
N GLY A 28 4.95 6.06 10.32
CA GLY A 28 4.04 7.18 10.04
C GLY A 28 4.01 7.59 8.57
N THR A 29 5.18 7.65 7.92
CA THR A 29 5.27 7.99 6.50
C THR A 29 4.68 6.88 5.62
N LEU A 30 4.96 5.62 5.94
CA LEU A 30 4.36 4.47 5.26
C LEU A 30 2.84 4.45 5.42
N ILE A 31 2.30 4.77 6.61
CA ILE A 31 0.85 4.82 6.84
C ILE A 31 0.18 5.89 5.98
N VAL A 32 0.76 7.10 5.89
CA VAL A 32 0.17 8.19 5.08
C VAL A 32 0.25 7.88 3.58
N VAL A 33 1.37 7.33 3.11
CA VAL A 33 1.53 6.91 1.71
C VAL A 33 0.58 5.74 1.41
N ARG A 34 0.48 4.76 2.31
CA ARG A 34 -0.45 3.64 2.25
C ARG A 34 -1.89 4.15 2.13
N ASN A 35 -2.36 5.03 3.01
CA ASN A 35 -3.73 5.53 2.95
C ASN A 35 -4.04 6.28 1.65
N ARG A 36 -3.11 7.11 1.14
CA ARG A 36 -3.34 7.80 -0.15
C ARG A 36 -3.33 6.87 -1.36
N ILE A 37 -2.49 5.85 -1.34
CA ILE A 37 -2.45 4.84 -2.39
C ILE A 37 -3.72 3.99 -2.30
N LEU A 38 -4.09 3.54 -1.10
CA LEU A 38 -5.29 2.76 -0.84
C LEU A 38 -6.56 3.48 -1.29
N ASP A 39 -6.73 4.74 -0.94
CA ASP A 39 -7.90 5.52 -1.39
C ASP A 39 -7.97 5.61 -2.92
N ALA A 40 -6.82 5.73 -3.59
CA ALA A 40 -6.77 5.79 -5.05
C ALA A 40 -7.05 4.43 -5.71
N PHE A 41 -6.66 3.32 -5.07
CA PHE A 41 -6.86 1.96 -5.57
C PHE A 41 -8.26 1.39 -5.25
N HIS A 42 -8.84 1.78 -4.11
CA HIS A 42 -10.18 1.36 -3.65
C HIS A 42 -11.32 2.20 -4.21
N HIS A 43 -11.08 3.47 -4.56
CA HIS A 43 -12.07 4.33 -5.21
C HIS A 43 -11.68 4.67 -6.64
N PRO A 44 -11.60 3.68 -7.55
CA PRO A 44 -11.25 3.96 -8.93
C PRO A 44 -12.22 4.96 -9.55
N GLU A 45 -13.51 4.98 -9.20
CA GLU A 45 -14.48 5.97 -9.71
C GLU A 45 -14.11 7.43 -9.49
N LYS A 46 -13.30 7.75 -8.47
CA LYS A 46 -12.83 9.12 -8.19
C LYS A 46 -11.49 9.42 -8.86
N ALA A 47 -10.78 8.40 -9.36
CA ALA A 47 -9.44 8.53 -9.91
C ALA A 47 -9.37 9.41 -11.19
N PRO A 48 -10.26 9.29 -12.20
CA PRO A 48 -10.15 10.10 -13.41
C PRO A 48 -10.26 11.59 -13.11
N LYS A 49 -11.21 11.97 -12.26
CA LYS A 49 -11.43 13.36 -11.86
C LYS A 49 -10.29 13.91 -11.03
N GLN A 50 -9.79 13.16 -10.04
CA GLN A 50 -8.64 13.58 -9.23
C GLN A 50 -7.35 13.69 -10.06
N ILE A 51 -7.14 12.79 -11.03
CA ILE A 51 -6.00 12.82 -11.93
C ILE A 51 -6.13 14.01 -12.89
N ALA A 52 -7.32 14.26 -13.46
CA ALA A 52 -7.59 15.41 -14.31
C ALA A 52 -7.36 16.73 -13.56
N ASP A 53 -7.84 16.85 -12.32
CA ASP A 53 -7.60 18.03 -11.48
C ASP A 53 -6.11 18.24 -11.15
N ARG A 54 -5.38 17.15 -10.85
CA ARG A 54 -3.92 17.22 -10.65
C ARG A 54 -3.19 17.63 -11.93
N LEU A 55 -3.59 17.10 -13.07
CA LEU A 55 -3.02 17.46 -14.38
C LEU A 55 -3.34 18.90 -14.73
N ARG A 56 -4.56 19.37 -14.47
CA ARG A 56 -4.97 20.76 -14.62
C ARG A 56 -4.05 21.69 -13.83
N ASN A 57 -3.84 21.38 -12.56
CA ASN A 57 -3.02 22.23 -11.68
C ASN A 57 -1.52 22.17 -12.04
N LYS A 58 -1.00 21.03 -12.50
CA LYS A 58 0.42 20.87 -12.85
C LYS A 58 0.78 21.39 -14.24
N LEU A 59 -0.13 21.25 -15.21
CA LEU A 59 0.08 21.63 -16.60
C LEU A 59 -0.64 22.93 -16.97
N SER A 60 -1.26 23.58 -16.00
CA SER A 60 -2.07 24.80 -16.18
C SER A 60 -3.08 24.65 -17.33
N LEU A 61 -3.80 23.52 -17.36
CA LEU A 61 -4.76 23.22 -18.43
C LEU A 61 -5.94 24.20 -18.37
N THR A 62 -6.40 24.62 -19.53
CA THR A 62 -7.70 25.32 -19.67
C THR A 62 -8.85 24.38 -19.32
N GLU A 63 -10.01 24.93 -18.98
CA GLU A 63 -11.20 24.14 -18.63
C GLU A 63 -11.63 23.19 -19.75
N ALA A 64 -11.54 23.64 -21.00
CA ALA A 64 -11.80 22.82 -22.18
C ALA A 64 -10.79 21.67 -22.36
N GLN A 65 -9.51 21.89 -22.03
CA GLN A 65 -8.49 20.82 -22.06
C GLN A 65 -8.69 19.83 -20.91
N ALA A 66 -9.00 20.31 -19.71
CA ALA A 66 -9.26 19.47 -18.55
C ALA A 66 -10.45 18.54 -18.79
N SER A 67 -11.56 19.05 -19.36
CA SER A 67 -12.73 18.23 -19.70
C SER A 67 -12.42 17.14 -20.73
N ARG A 68 -11.59 17.44 -21.75
CA ARG A 68 -11.15 16.42 -22.72
C ARG A 68 -10.25 15.36 -22.09
N VAL A 69 -9.33 15.76 -21.23
CA VAL A 69 -8.46 14.83 -20.50
C VAL A 69 -9.28 13.94 -19.57
N GLU A 70 -10.27 14.50 -18.87
CA GLU A 70 -11.18 13.71 -18.02
C GLU A 70 -11.94 12.67 -18.84
N ALA A 71 -12.49 13.04 -20.00
CA ALA A 71 -13.19 12.10 -20.88
C ALA A 71 -12.29 10.95 -21.35
N ILE A 72 -11.03 11.25 -21.72
CA ILE A 72 -10.04 10.22 -22.10
C ILE A 72 -9.76 9.30 -20.91
N LEU A 73 -9.52 9.85 -19.72
CA LEU A 73 -9.25 9.07 -18.51
C LEU A 73 -10.44 8.20 -18.11
N GLN A 74 -11.68 8.70 -18.25
CA GLN A 74 -12.90 7.93 -17.99
C GLN A 74 -13.04 6.74 -18.96
N ALA A 75 -12.81 6.96 -20.26
CA ALA A 75 -12.87 5.90 -21.26
C ALA A 75 -11.85 4.78 -20.96
N HIS A 76 -10.59 5.14 -20.69
CA HIS A 76 -9.56 4.17 -20.36
C HIS A 76 -9.79 3.49 -19.01
N GLN A 77 -10.42 4.16 -18.05
CA GLN A 77 -10.80 3.55 -16.79
C GLN A 77 -11.78 2.38 -16.98
N VAL A 78 -12.74 2.50 -17.91
CA VAL A 78 -13.67 1.39 -18.20
C VAL A 78 -12.91 0.16 -18.71
N GLU A 79 -11.95 0.35 -19.60
CA GLU A 79 -11.12 -0.75 -20.11
C GLU A 79 -10.22 -1.36 -19.03
N LEU A 80 -9.60 -0.52 -18.19
CA LEU A 80 -8.81 -1.00 -17.05
C LEU A 80 -9.65 -1.81 -16.06
N ARG A 81 -10.92 -1.42 -15.83
CA ARG A 81 -11.86 -2.20 -15.00
C ARG A 81 -12.16 -3.57 -15.60
N LYS A 82 -12.32 -3.67 -16.92
CA LYS A 82 -12.52 -4.97 -17.60
C LYS A 82 -11.29 -5.86 -17.43
N ILE A 83 -10.09 -5.33 -17.67
CA ILE A 83 -8.84 -6.05 -17.48
C ILE A 83 -8.72 -6.54 -16.04
N ARG A 84 -9.02 -5.67 -15.06
CA ARG A 84 -9.02 -6.05 -13.63
C ARG A 84 -9.99 -7.20 -13.35
N ARG A 85 -11.25 -7.16 -13.84
CA ARG A 85 -12.21 -8.25 -13.59
C ARG A 85 -11.70 -9.62 -14.06
N VAL A 86 -10.92 -9.66 -15.14
CA VAL A 86 -10.35 -10.91 -15.69
C VAL A 86 -9.05 -11.31 -14.98
N ALA A 87 -8.18 -10.36 -14.68
CA ALA A 87 -6.86 -10.63 -14.09
C ALA A 87 -6.90 -10.84 -12.57
N GLN A 88 -7.80 -10.15 -11.85
CA GLN A 88 -7.94 -10.23 -10.40
C GLN A 88 -8.12 -11.66 -9.87
N PRO A 89 -9.03 -12.50 -10.40
CA PRO A 89 -9.16 -13.88 -9.90
C PRO A 89 -7.91 -14.72 -10.16
N GLN A 90 -7.14 -14.44 -11.22
CA GLN A 90 -5.89 -15.16 -11.49
C GLN A 90 -4.81 -14.78 -10.47
N VAL A 91 -4.73 -13.50 -10.11
CA VAL A 91 -3.82 -13.02 -9.05
C VAL A 91 -4.22 -13.58 -7.69
N GLU A 92 -5.52 -13.57 -7.35
CA GLU A 92 -6.06 -14.18 -6.12
C GLU A 92 -5.65 -15.66 -6.02
N ALA A 93 -5.87 -16.44 -7.09
CA ALA A 93 -5.52 -17.86 -7.12
C ALA A 93 -4.02 -18.11 -6.97
N GLN A 94 -3.16 -17.27 -7.55
CA GLN A 94 -1.70 -17.38 -7.38
C GLN A 94 -1.27 -17.04 -5.94
N LEU A 95 -1.87 -16.01 -5.33
CA LEU A 95 -1.58 -15.67 -3.94
C LEU A 95 -2.03 -16.76 -2.97
N ASP A 96 -3.18 -17.39 -3.22
CA ASP A 96 -3.66 -18.55 -2.46
C ASP A 96 -2.68 -19.73 -2.53
N GLN A 97 -2.11 -20.00 -3.71
CA GLN A 97 -1.09 -21.05 -3.87
C GLN A 97 0.18 -20.73 -3.08
N VAL A 98 0.69 -19.51 -3.18
CA VAL A 98 1.87 -19.07 -2.42
C VAL A 98 1.63 -19.17 -0.91
N GLU A 99 0.44 -18.78 -0.45
CA GLU A 99 0.07 -18.90 0.97
C GLU A 99 0.08 -20.36 1.43
N GLN A 100 -0.50 -21.28 0.65
CA GLN A 100 -0.51 -22.72 0.96
C GLN A 100 0.89 -23.34 0.95
N GLU A 101 1.74 -22.97 0.01
CA GLU A 101 3.12 -23.49 -0.08
C GLU A 101 3.97 -23.03 1.11
N ILE A 102 3.84 -21.75 1.50
CA ILE A 102 4.55 -21.20 2.65
C ILE A 102 4.01 -21.81 3.95
N ASP A 103 2.69 -21.97 4.10
CA ASP A 103 2.06 -22.56 5.29
C ASP A 103 2.58 -23.96 5.62
N GLN A 104 2.90 -24.77 4.60
CA GLN A 104 3.46 -26.10 4.79
C GLN A 104 4.87 -26.11 5.40
N MET A 105 5.58 -24.98 5.31
CA MET A 105 6.95 -24.83 5.83
C MET A 105 6.99 -24.17 7.22
N LEU A 106 5.86 -23.66 7.71
CA LEU A 106 5.79 -22.88 8.95
C LEU A 106 5.26 -23.71 10.13
N ASP A 107 5.74 -23.37 11.34
CA ASP A 107 5.14 -23.88 12.58
C ASP A 107 3.86 -23.10 12.95
N ALA A 108 3.09 -23.63 13.91
CA ALA A 108 1.80 -23.06 14.31
C ALA A 108 1.89 -21.61 14.82
N GLY A 109 3.01 -21.21 15.43
CA GLY A 109 3.22 -19.83 15.89
C GLY A 109 3.59 -18.88 14.75
N GLN A 110 4.28 -19.38 13.73
CA GLN A 110 4.64 -18.64 12.52
C GLN A 110 3.46 -18.49 11.56
N GLN A 111 2.61 -19.52 11.42
CA GLN A 111 1.39 -19.49 10.60
C GLN A 111 0.45 -18.35 11.02
N ALA A 112 0.23 -18.17 12.33
CA ALA A 112 -0.63 -17.10 12.83
C ALA A 112 -0.13 -15.69 12.41
N LYS A 113 1.18 -15.44 12.50
CA LYS A 113 1.78 -14.17 12.06
C LYS A 113 1.77 -14.01 10.55
N TRP A 114 1.96 -15.11 9.82
CA TRP A 114 1.91 -15.13 8.37
C TRP A 114 0.52 -14.79 7.84
N HIS A 115 -0.53 -15.40 8.40
CA HIS A 115 -1.93 -15.09 8.04
C HIS A 115 -2.32 -13.66 8.39
N GLU A 116 -1.85 -13.13 9.53
CA GLU A 116 -2.06 -11.72 9.87
C GLU A 116 -1.39 -10.79 8.85
N MET A 117 -0.14 -11.09 8.47
CA MET A 117 0.55 -10.31 7.43
C MET A 117 -0.14 -10.42 6.07
N MET A 118 -0.56 -11.62 5.68
CA MET A 118 -1.23 -11.86 4.40
C MET A 118 -2.60 -11.17 4.32
N SER A 119 -3.39 -11.21 5.40
CA SER A 119 -4.67 -10.48 5.45
C SER A 119 -4.48 -8.97 5.27
N SER A 120 -3.47 -8.40 5.92
CA SER A 120 -3.15 -6.97 5.79
C SER A 120 -2.64 -6.60 4.39
N LEU A 121 -1.92 -7.51 3.72
CA LEU A 121 -1.45 -7.35 2.35
C LEU A 121 -2.60 -7.47 1.35
N ARG A 122 -3.49 -8.45 1.52
CA ARG A 122 -4.68 -8.65 0.67
C ARG A 122 -5.60 -7.44 0.73
N GLU A 123 -5.87 -6.90 1.92
CA GLU A 123 -6.66 -5.67 2.07
C GLU A 123 -6.03 -4.47 1.34
N VAL A 124 -4.70 -4.46 1.19
CA VAL A 124 -3.98 -3.36 0.52
C VAL A 124 -3.92 -3.53 -0.99
N TRP A 125 -3.63 -4.74 -1.46
CA TRP A 125 -3.31 -5.05 -2.85
C TRP A 125 -4.51 -5.54 -3.65
N ILE A 126 -5.49 -6.16 -3.00
CA ILE A 126 -6.69 -6.72 -3.61
C ILE A 126 -7.87 -5.84 -3.21
N PRO A 127 -8.17 -4.78 -3.98
CA PRO A 127 -9.35 -3.98 -3.70
C PRO A 127 -10.60 -4.82 -3.91
N THR A 128 -11.64 -4.45 -3.16
CA THR A 128 -12.95 -5.09 -3.16
C THR A 128 -13.43 -5.36 -4.59
N ARG A 129 -13.87 -6.61 -4.81
CA ARG A 129 -14.30 -7.08 -6.13
C ARG A 129 -15.35 -6.10 -6.67
N PRO A 130 -15.14 -5.48 -7.84
CA PRO A 130 -16.13 -4.59 -8.41
C PRO A 130 -17.37 -5.41 -8.77
N GLU A 131 -18.50 -5.06 -8.18
CA GLU A 131 -19.81 -5.64 -8.45
C GLU A 131 -20.16 -5.58 -9.95
#